data_AF-A0A1X2GQS3-F1
#
_entry.id   AF-A0A1X2GQS3-F1
#
_cell.length_a   1.000
_cell.length_b   1.000
_cell.length_c   1.000
_cell.angle_alpha   90.00
_cell.angle_beta   90.00
_cell.angle_gamma   90.00
#
_symmetry.space_group_name_H-M   'P 1'
#
loop_
_entity.id
_entity.type
_entity.pdbx_description
1 polymer ?
#
loop_
_entity_poly.entity_id
_entity_poly.type
_entity_poly.pdbx_seq_one_letter_code
_entity_poly.pdbx_strand_id
1 'polypeptide(L)'
;MSENEKTKENTDEKPKEWVPPSVRHNMTETEKRQRQLDRMFENIDKPVVIPDRPTGPKEHKSKDFVRNVSGSSAGAGSGDFHVYRAIRRREYARLNSMAAAEYNEKLDQQYEEKIERMKQKDDDKTAKKRARRQKRKQSKQQNEPAKKAKTEVNPT
;
A
#
# COMPACT_ATOMS: atom_id res chain seq x y z
N MET A 1 46.24 9.81 31.20
CA MET A 1 45.50 9.49 29.96
C MET A 1 44.25 8.74 30.38
N SER A 2 43.18 9.48 30.65
CA SER A 2 41.86 8.97 31.03
C SER A 2 40.99 8.99 29.78
N GLU A 3 40.55 7.83 29.31
CA GLU A 3 39.55 7.74 28.26
C GLU A 3 38.30 7.06 28.83
N ASN A 4 37.26 7.88 28.98
CA ASN A 4 35.94 7.52 29.46
C ASN A 4 35.19 6.73 28.38
N GLU A 5 34.93 5.45 28.62
CA GLU A 5 33.86 4.74 27.94
C GLU A 5 32.53 5.10 28.63
N LYS A 6 31.76 6.02 28.03
CA LYS A 6 30.37 6.25 28.40
C LYS A 6 29.53 5.08 27.90
N THR A 7 29.32 4.10 28.77
CA THR A 7 28.17 3.19 28.69
C THR A 7 26.90 4.03 28.77
N LYS A 8 26.09 4.05 27.70
CA LYS A 8 24.73 4.60 27.76
C LYS A 8 23.88 3.61 28.54
N GLU A 9 23.79 3.80 29.84
CA GLU A 9 22.82 3.10 30.68
C GLU A 9 21.40 3.50 30.23
N ASN A 10 20.61 2.52 29.82
CA ASN A 10 19.22 2.68 29.43
C ASN A 10 18.38 2.58 30.72
N THR A 11 18.27 3.67 31.47
CA THR A 11 17.69 3.71 32.82
C THR A 11 16.20 4.07 32.84
N ASP A 12 15.38 3.49 31.97
CA ASP A 12 13.92 3.76 31.93
C ASP A 12 13.07 2.48 31.79
N GLU A 13 13.54 1.35 32.30
CA GLU A 13 12.69 0.17 32.45
C GLU A 13 12.28 0.02 33.92
N LYS A 14 11.17 0.67 34.30
CA LYS A 14 10.46 0.30 35.53
C LYS A 14 10.23 -1.22 35.50
N PRO A 15 10.55 -1.96 36.59
CA PRO A 15 10.39 -3.40 36.62
C PRO A 15 8.94 -3.74 36.29
N LYS A 16 8.75 -4.63 35.32
CA LYS A 16 7.43 -5.04 34.85
C LYS A 16 6.75 -5.83 35.96
N GLU A 17 5.97 -5.15 36.79
CA GLU A 17 5.24 -5.74 37.91
C GLU A 17 4.43 -6.96 37.42
N TRP A 18 4.66 -8.10 38.06
CA TRP A 18 3.97 -9.34 37.72
C TRP A 18 2.52 -9.24 38.20
N VAL A 19 1.61 -9.05 37.26
CA VAL A 19 0.17 -9.05 37.53
C VAL A 19 -0.36 -10.49 37.41
N PRO A 20 -1.01 -11.03 38.46
CA PRO A 20 -1.54 -12.39 38.44
C PRO A 20 -2.54 -12.57 37.29
N PRO A 21 -2.61 -13.76 36.64
CA PRO A 21 -3.46 -14.01 35.48
C PRO A 21 -4.95 -13.68 35.69
N SER A 22 -5.46 -13.79 36.92
CA SER A 22 -6.86 -13.50 37.29
C SER A 22 -7.26 -12.03 37.18
N VAL A 23 -6.28 -11.11 37.16
CA VAL A 23 -6.50 -9.64 37.10
C VAL A 23 -6.25 -9.10 35.68
N ARG A 24 -5.89 -9.97 34.72
CA ARG A 24 -5.69 -9.57 33.33
C ARG A 24 -7.06 -9.46 32.64
N HIS A 25 -7.65 -8.28 32.70
CA HIS A 25 -8.78 -7.94 31.83
C HIS A 25 -8.30 -7.89 30.37
N ASN A 26 -9.10 -8.43 29.45
CA ASN A 26 -8.88 -8.24 28.02
C ASN A 26 -9.19 -6.79 27.68
N MET A 27 -8.14 -5.95 27.63
CA MET A 27 -8.30 -4.52 27.39
C MET A 27 -9.16 -4.24 26.16
N THR A 28 -10.13 -3.35 26.31
CA THR A 28 -10.94 -2.85 25.19
C THR A 28 -10.06 -2.13 24.16
N GLU A 29 -10.52 -1.98 22.91
CA GLU A 29 -9.75 -1.21 21.91
C GLU A 29 -9.46 0.22 22.36
N THR A 30 -10.43 0.83 23.05
CA THR A 30 -10.31 2.17 23.63
C THR A 30 -9.23 2.22 24.70
N GLU A 31 -9.20 1.24 25.60
CA GLU A 31 -8.17 1.13 26.64
C GLU A 31 -6.76 0.91 26.05
N LYS A 32 -6.63 0.12 24.98
CA LYS A 32 -5.35 -0.06 24.28
C LYS A 32 -4.85 1.24 23.66
N ARG A 33 -5.74 2.00 23.02
CA ARG A 33 -5.42 3.32 22.44
C ARG A 33 -5.05 4.32 23.53
N GLN A 34 -5.82 4.36 24.62
CA GLN A 34 -5.54 5.25 25.76
C GLN A 34 -4.14 4.99 26.32
N ARG A 35 -3.79 3.72 26.57
CA ARG A 35 -2.44 3.36 27.04
C ARG A 35 -1.33 3.75 26.07
N GLN A 36 -1.58 3.65 24.76
CA GLN A 36 -0.63 4.09 23.75
C GLN A 36 -0.46 5.62 23.79
N LEU A 37 -1.54 6.37 23.95
CA LEU A 37 -1.52 7.81 24.10
C LEU A 37 -0.81 8.22 25.39
N ASP A 38 -1.11 7.59 26.52
CA ASP A 38 -0.46 7.86 27.82
C ASP A 38 1.05 7.70 27.69
N ARG A 39 1.52 6.62 27.05
CA ARG A 39 2.95 6.40 26.75
C ARG A 39 3.56 7.49 25.85
N MET A 40 2.79 8.01 24.89
CA MET A 40 3.26 9.09 24.01
C MET A 40 3.30 10.43 24.76
N PHE A 41 2.35 10.67 25.66
CA PHE A 41 2.31 11.85 26.52
C PHE A 41 3.36 11.84 27.64
N GLU A 42 3.86 10.68 28.06
CA GLU A 42 5.01 10.60 28.97
C GLU A 42 6.27 11.24 28.37
N ASN A 43 6.42 11.24 27.04
CA ASN A 43 7.59 11.76 26.33
C ASN A 43 7.19 12.66 25.15
N ILE A 44 6.58 13.80 25.46
CA ILE A 44 6.05 14.76 24.46
C ILE A 44 7.14 15.29 23.52
N ASP A 45 8.36 15.49 24.04
CA ASP A 45 9.48 16.03 23.26
C ASP A 45 10.03 15.05 22.22
N LYS A 46 9.70 13.76 22.31
CA LYS A 46 10.17 12.74 21.37
C LYS A 46 9.25 12.72 20.14
N PRO A 47 9.75 13.04 18.93
CA PRO A 47 8.92 13.01 17.74
C PRO A 47 8.46 11.58 17.44
N VAL A 48 7.19 11.45 17.07
CA VAL A 48 6.57 10.18 16.70
C VAL A 48 7.06 9.77 15.31
N VAL A 49 7.73 8.62 15.19
CA VAL A 49 8.16 8.08 13.90
C VAL A 49 7.00 7.36 13.24
N ILE A 50 6.45 7.96 12.19
CA ILE A 50 5.52 7.27 11.29
C ILE A 50 6.36 6.42 10.34
N PRO A 51 6.16 5.09 10.28
CA PRO A 51 6.95 4.24 9.40
C PRO A 51 6.65 4.57 7.94
N ASP A 52 7.70 4.64 7.13
CA ASP A 52 7.56 4.74 5.68
C ASP A 52 6.90 3.48 5.10
N ARG A 53 6.31 3.62 3.91
CA ARG A 53 5.73 2.49 3.18
C ARG A 53 6.80 1.39 3.03
N PRO A 54 6.49 0.12 3.36
CA PRO A 54 7.45 -0.95 3.20
C PRO A 54 7.87 -1.05 1.74
N THR A 55 9.18 -1.01 1.49
CA THR A 55 9.73 -1.33 0.18
C THR A 55 9.38 -2.77 -0.16
N GLY A 56 9.06 -3.04 -1.42
CA GLY A 56 8.79 -4.41 -1.89
C GLY A 56 9.98 -5.36 -1.66
N PRO A 57 9.80 -6.66 -1.96
CA PRO A 57 10.86 -7.65 -1.82
C PRO A 57 12.15 -7.18 -2.50
N LYS A 58 13.27 -7.18 -1.76
CA LYS A 58 14.56 -6.77 -2.33
C LYS A 58 15.01 -7.78 -3.36
N GLU A 59 15.24 -7.33 -4.59
CA GLU A 59 15.82 -8.17 -5.63
C GLU A 59 17.25 -8.58 -5.24
N HIS A 60 17.50 -9.89 -5.18
CA HIS A 60 18.84 -10.42 -4.97
C HIS A 60 19.65 -10.34 -6.27
N LYS A 61 20.29 -9.19 -6.51
CA LYS A 61 21.18 -9.02 -7.66
C LYS A 61 22.33 -10.03 -7.60
N SER A 62 22.62 -10.67 -8.73
CA SER A 62 23.82 -11.49 -8.90
C SER A 62 25.07 -10.61 -8.75
N LYS A 63 26.15 -11.18 -8.23
CA LYS A 63 27.44 -10.48 -8.20
C LYS A 63 28.00 -10.38 -9.62
N ASP A 64 28.56 -9.23 -9.98
CA ASP A 64 29.15 -9.03 -11.31
C ASP A 64 30.36 -9.93 -11.56
N PHE A 65 31.18 -10.14 -10.53
CA PHE A 65 32.39 -10.97 -10.61
C PHE A 65 32.45 -12.00 -9.48
N VAL A 66 32.64 -13.26 -9.86
CA VAL A 66 32.95 -14.35 -8.94
C VAL A 66 34.45 -14.58 -8.98
N ARG A 67 35.13 -14.35 -7.85
CA ARG A 67 36.61 -14.37 -7.76
C ARG A 67 37.18 -15.77 -7.55
N ASN A 68 36.36 -16.71 -7.07
CA ASN A 68 36.76 -18.03 -6.61
C ASN A 68 36.26 -19.15 -7.55
N VAL A 69 36.41 -18.96 -8.86
CA VAL A 69 36.01 -19.95 -9.87
C VAL A 69 37.18 -20.91 -10.10
N SER A 70 36.97 -22.21 -9.87
CA SER A 70 37.94 -23.25 -10.24
C SER A 70 37.97 -23.44 -11.76
N GLY A 71 39.08 -23.96 -12.29
CA GLY A 71 39.24 -24.18 -13.74
C GLY A 71 38.19 -25.13 -14.31
N SER A 72 37.84 -24.99 -15.59
CA SER A 72 36.74 -25.73 -16.22
C SER A 72 36.91 -27.26 -16.25
N SER A 73 38.15 -27.74 -16.16
CA SER A 73 38.49 -29.17 -16.10
C SER A 73 38.82 -29.64 -14.67
N ALA A 74 38.70 -28.77 -13.67
CA ALA A 74 38.92 -29.15 -12.28
C ALA A 74 37.79 -30.09 -11.81
N GLY A 75 38.13 -31.08 -10.99
CA GLY A 75 37.15 -31.99 -10.40
C GLY A 75 36.25 -31.31 -9.37
N ALA A 76 35.20 -32.01 -8.93
CA ALA A 76 34.28 -31.52 -7.91
C ALA A 76 35.00 -31.35 -6.56
N GLY A 77 35.00 -30.12 -6.04
CA GLY A 77 35.48 -29.79 -4.70
C GLY A 77 34.45 -30.09 -3.63
N SER A 78 34.90 -30.24 -2.37
CA SER A 78 34.02 -30.49 -1.22
C SER A 78 33.00 -29.36 -0.95
N GLY A 79 33.29 -28.14 -1.41
CA GLY A 79 32.42 -26.97 -1.28
C GLY A 79 31.39 -26.82 -2.40
N ASP A 80 31.55 -27.52 -3.52
CA ASP A 80 30.76 -27.26 -4.74
C ASP A 80 29.28 -27.59 -4.54
N PHE A 81 28.98 -28.60 -3.73
CA PHE A 81 27.60 -28.94 -3.36
C PHE A 81 26.90 -27.78 -2.63
N HIS A 82 27.59 -27.12 -1.70
CA HIS A 82 27.01 -26.00 -0.95
C HIS A 82 26.86 -24.76 -1.82
N VAL A 83 27.81 -24.52 -2.74
CA VAL A 83 27.70 -23.46 -3.74
C VAL A 83 26.47 -23.68 -4.61
N TYR A 84 26.29 -24.88 -5.19
CA TYR A 84 25.11 -25.23 -5.98
C TYR A 84 23.80 -25.07 -5.17
N ARG A 85 23.75 -25.59 -3.93
CA ARG A 85 22.57 -25.48 -3.07
C ARG A 85 22.18 -24.02 -2.82
N ALA A 86 23.16 -23.14 -2.57
CA ALA A 86 22.91 -21.72 -2.35
C ALA A 86 22.43 -21.02 -3.64
N ILE A 87 23.07 -21.31 -4.78
CA ILE A 87 22.68 -20.75 -6.09
C ILE A 87 21.27 -21.20 -6.47
N ARG A 88 20.96 -22.49 -6.33
CA ARG A 88 19.63 -23.05 -6.66
C ARG A 88 18.52 -22.43 -5.81
N ARG A 89 18.74 -22.25 -4.50
CA ARG A 89 17.77 -21.57 -3.62
C ARG A 89 17.54 -20.12 -4.04
N ARG A 90 18.61 -19.39 -4.37
CA ARG A 90 18.52 -18.01 -4.84
C ARG A 90 17.73 -17.94 -6.15
N GLU A 91 18.00 -18.86 -7.07
CA GLU A 91 17.34 -18.89 -8.37
C GLU A 91 15.86 -19.27 -8.26
N TYR A 92 15.51 -20.24 -7.43
CA TYR A 92 14.10 -20.58 -7.17
C TYR A 92 13.34 -19.42 -6.52
N ALA A 93 13.95 -18.73 -5.56
CA ALA A 93 13.35 -17.54 -4.98
C ALA A 93 13.12 -16.45 -6.04
N ARG A 94 14.09 -16.25 -6.95
CA ARG A 94 14.01 -15.28 -8.05
C ARG A 94 12.91 -15.64 -9.06
N LEU A 95 12.84 -16.90 -9.50
CA LEU A 95 11.81 -17.37 -10.42
C LEU A 95 10.42 -17.27 -9.80
N ASN A 96 10.27 -17.64 -8.53
CA ASN A 96 9.00 -17.54 -7.82
C ASN A 96 8.56 -16.08 -7.64
N SER A 97 9.48 -15.15 -7.32
CA SER A 97 9.14 -13.73 -7.22
C SER A 97 8.71 -13.14 -8.56
N MET A 98 9.38 -13.54 -9.65
CA MET A 98 9.05 -13.10 -11.00
C MET A 98 7.67 -13.60 -11.44
N ALA A 99 7.38 -14.89 -11.22
CA ALA A 99 6.08 -15.47 -11.52
C ALA A 99 4.95 -14.83 -10.68
N ALA A 100 5.20 -14.56 -9.40
CA ALA A 100 4.23 -13.88 -8.54
C ALA A 100 3.97 -12.43 -8.98
N ALA A 101 5.00 -11.70 -9.38
CA ALA A 101 4.88 -10.34 -9.89
C ALA A 101 4.06 -10.31 -11.19
N GLU A 102 4.38 -11.18 -12.15
CA GLU A 102 3.64 -11.30 -13.41
C GLU A 102 2.16 -11.64 -13.19
N TYR A 103 1.87 -12.54 -12.24
CA TYR A 103 0.50 -12.90 -11.89
C TYR A 103 -0.28 -11.71 -11.32
N ASN A 104 0.32 -10.98 -10.37
CA ASN A 104 -0.33 -9.81 -9.77
C ASN A 104 -0.54 -8.70 -10.80
N GLU A 105 0.44 -8.44 -11.67
CA GLU A 105 0.33 -7.44 -12.73
C GLU A 105 -0.82 -7.76 -13.69
N LYS A 106 -0.99 -9.03 -14.09
CA LYS A 106 -2.13 -9.45 -14.91
C LYS A 106 -3.47 -9.24 -14.21
N LEU A 107 -3.55 -9.51 -12.91
CA LEU A 107 -4.78 -9.29 -12.14
C LEU A 107 -5.11 -7.79 -12.02
N ASP A 108 -4.10 -6.96 -11.78
CA ASP A 108 -4.24 -5.51 -11.68
C ASP A 108 -4.70 -4.92 -13.01
N GLN A 109 -4.08 -5.32 -14.13
CA GLN A 109 -4.50 -4.91 -15.48
C GLN A 109 -5.97 -5.30 -15.76
N GLN A 110 -6.36 -6.54 -15.47
CA GLN A 110 -7.75 -6.98 -15.64
C GLN A 110 -8.73 -6.19 -14.77
N TYR A 111 -8.31 -5.83 -13.57
CA TYR A 111 -9.13 -5.03 -12.66
C TYR A 111 -9.30 -3.59 -13.15
N GLU A 112 -8.21 -2.96 -13.60
CA GLU A 112 -8.20 -1.62 -14.19
C GLU A 112 -9.09 -1.57 -15.44
N GLU A 113 -8.90 -2.49 -16.38
CA GLU A 113 -9.73 -2.60 -17.59
C GLU A 113 -11.22 -2.74 -17.23
N LYS A 114 -11.54 -3.53 -16.20
CA LYS A 114 -12.91 -3.71 -15.72
C LYS A 114 -13.47 -2.41 -15.15
N ILE A 115 -12.71 -1.67 -14.35
CA ILE A 115 -13.14 -0.37 -13.81
C ILE A 115 -13.38 0.61 -14.96
N GLU A 116 -12.45 0.75 -15.88
CA GLU A 116 -12.55 1.67 -17.01
C GLU A 116 -13.78 1.37 -17.86
N ARG A 117 -14.03 0.10 -18.16
CA ARG A 117 -15.21 -0.32 -18.91
C ARG A 117 -16.50 0.01 -18.18
N MET A 118 -16.55 -0.12 -16.86
CA MET A 118 -17.73 0.24 -16.06
C MET A 118 -17.92 1.76 -16.03
N LYS A 119 -16.85 2.52 -15.86
CA LYS A 119 -16.85 3.98 -15.89
C LYS A 119 -17.35 4.52 -17.23
N GLN A 120 -16.83 4.02 -18.35
CA GLN A 120 -17.28 4.39 -19.70
C GLN A 120 -18.78 4.12 -19.89
N LYS A 121 -19.27 2.94 -19.50
CA LYS A 121 -20.70 2.60 -19.59
C LYS A 121 -21.58 3.55 -18.79
N ASP A 122 -21.14 3.97 -17.62
CA ASP A 122 -21.90 4.89 -16.77
C ASP A 122 -21.83 6.33 -17.27
N ASP A 123 -20.69 6.74 -17.84
CA ASP A 123 -20.53 8.02 -18.52
C ASP A 123 -21.41 8.10 -19.77
N ASP A 124 -21.48 7.05 -20.59
CA ASP A 124 -22.35 6.98 -21.77
C ASP A 124 -23.84 7.10 -21.41
N LYS A 125 -24.28 6.35 -20.38
CA LYS A 125 -25.64 6.44 -19.86
C LYS A 125 -25.94 7.85 -19.35
N THR A 126 -25.00 8.45 -18.64
CA THR A 126 -25.14 9.79 -18.06
C THR A 126 -25.16 10.85 -19.17
N ALA A 127 -24.29 10.76 -20.17
CA ALA A 127 -24.24 11.63 -21.33
C ALA A 127 -25.53 11.56 -22.15
N LYS A 128 -26.05 10.36 -22.42
CA LYS A 128 -27.35 10.16 -23.10
C LYS A 128 -28.50 10.81 -22.32
N LYS A 129 -28.55 10.63 -21.00
CA LYS A 129 -29.57 11.26 -20.14
C LYS A 129 -29.40 12.79 -20.10
N ARG A 130 -28.17 13.29 -20.01
CA ARG A 130 -27.83 14.72 -20.03
C ARG A 130 -28.25 15.38 -21.35
N ALA A 131 -27.93 14.77 -22.50
CA ALA A 131 -28.33 15.24 -23.82
C ALA A 131 -29.86 15.34 -23.97
N ARG A 132 -30.60 14.32 -23.49
CA ARG A 132 -32.07 14.36 -23.47
C ARG A 132 -32.62 15.52 -22.62
N ARG A 133 -32.01 15.80 -21.45
CA ARG A 133 -32.40 16.94 -20.59
C ARG A 133 -32.07 18.28 -21.24
N GLN A 134 -30.91 18.42 -21.86
CA GLN A 134 -30.53 19.65 -22.56
C GLN A 134 -31.44 19.96 -23.74
N LYS A 135 -31.78 18.95 -24.56
CA LYS A 135 -32.77 19.11 -25.65
C LYS A 135 -34.13 19.57 -25.13
N ARG A 136 -34.62 18.99 -24.02
CA ARG A 136 -35.87 19.44 -23.37
C ARG A 136 -35.78 20.86 -22.79
N LYS A 137 -34.61 21.25 -22.26
CA LYS A 137 -34.38 22.60 -21.74
C LYS A 137 -34.38 23.63 -22.88
N GLN A 138 -33.67 23.35 -23.97
CA GLN A 138 -33.63 24.18 -25.17
C GLN A 138 -35.03 24.33 -25.78
N SER A 139 -35.78 23.23 -25.94
CA SER A 139 -37.14 23.29 -26.49
C SER A 139 -38.11 24.07 -25.59
N LYS A 140 -37.95 24.00 -24.26
CA LYS A 140 -38.72 24.84 -23.33
C LYS A 140 -38.34 26.32 -23.45
N GLN A 141 -37.04 26.64 -23.51
CA GLN A 141 -36.58 28.02 -23.66
C GLN A 141 -37.05 28.65 -24.98
N GLN A 142 -37.06 27.89 -26.08
CA GLN A 142 -37.57 28.37 -27.37
C GLN A 142 -39.10 28.57 -27.35
N ASN A 143 -39.85 27.72 -26.65
CA ASN A 143 -41.32 27.79 -26.62
C ASN A 143 -41.89 28.71 -25.52
N GLU A 144 -41.10 29.05 -24.50
CA GLU A 144 -41.46 29.99 -23.42
C GLU A 144 -41.93 31.38 -23.93
N PRO A 145 -41.18 32.10 -24.79
CA PRO A 145 -41.60 33.42 -25.27
C PRO A 145 -42.87 33.34 -26.13
N ALA A 146 -43.03 32.28 -26.95
CA ALA A 146 -44.22 32.07 -27.76
C ALA A 146 -45.46 31.72 -26.91
N LYS A 147 -45.29 31.10 -25.74
CA LYS A 147 -46.38 30.84 -24.79
C LYS A 147 -46.74 32.09 -23.99
N LYS A 148 -45.76 32.85 -23.51
CA LYS A 148 -45.97 34.12 -22.81
C LYS A 148 -46.70 35.15 -23.67
N ALA A 149 -46.32 35.29 -24.95
CA ALA A 149 -47.03 36.15 -25.90
C ALA A 149 -48.49 35.71 -26.14
N LYS A 150 -48.80 34.41 -26.10
CA LYS A 150 -50.19 33.92 -26.26
C LYS A 150 -51.04 34.12 -25.00
N THR A 151 -50.43 34.12 -23.82
CA THR A 151 -51.11 34.38 -22.55
C THR A 151 -51.33 35.88 -22.29
N GLU A 152 -50.46 36.77 -22.76
CA GLU A 152 -50.63 38.22 -22.59
C GLU A 152 -51.62 38.85 -23.58
N VAL A 153 -51.93 38.19 -24.70
CA VAL A 153 -52.92 38.66 -25.71
C VAL A 153 -54.36 38.28 -25.33
N ASN A 154 -54.58 37.56 -24.22
CA ASN A 154 -55.90 37.37 -23.62
C ASN A 154 -55.89 37.74 -22.13
N PRO A 155 -55.82 39.03 -21.76
CA PRO A 155 -56.25 39.43 -20.43
C PRO A 155 -57.79 39.42 -20.42
N THR A 156 -58.36 38.76 -19.42
CA THR A 156 -59.79 38.91 -19.10
C THR A 156 -60.01 40.28 -18.45
#